data_AF-G5JFZ0-F1
#
_entry.id   AF-G5JFZ0-F1
#
_cell.length_a   1.000
_cell.length_b   1.000
_cell.length_c   1.000
_cell.angle_alpha   90.00
_cell.angle_beta   90.00
_cell.angle_gamma   90.00
#
_symmetry.space_group_name_H-M   'P 1'
#
loop_
_entity.id
_entity.type
_entity.pdbx_description
1 polymer ?
#
loop_
_entity_poly.entity_id
_entity_poly.type
_entity_poly.pdbx_seq_one_letter_code
_entity_poly.pdbx_strand_id
1 'polypeptide(L)'
;MNVIEKEKIMVPTEYLRVYDTIQNSKEKYVTKSKILNLLGYEYNSSNERWLRNTISKLIDDYGYPIGCSYKKHERGYYIITTEQEKQQAMQNIKKLADGSMKRYEALKRIEI
;
A
#
# COMPACT_ATOMS: atom_id res chain seq x y z
N MET A 1 8.48 20.28 23.87
CA MET A 1 7.95 19.27 22.93
C MET A 1 6.93 19.97 22.06
N ASN A 2 7.24 20.25 20.79
CA ASN A 2 6.25 20.79 19.88
C ASN A 2 5.43 19.62 19.35
N VAL A 3 4.21 19.48 19.85
CA VAL A 3 3.21 18.66 19.17
C VAL A 3 2.91 19.42 17.89
N ILE A 4 3.42 18.92 16.77
CA ILE A 4 3.02 19.44 15.46
C ILE A 4 1.54 19.11 15.36
N GLU A 5 0.68 20.11 15.58
CA GLU A 5 -0.72 20.04 15.19
C GLU A 5 -0.71 19.82 13.67
N LYS A 6 -0.78 18.54 13.25
CA LYS A 6 -1.11 18.24 11.86
C LYS A 6 -2.47 18.89 11.63
N GLU A 7 -2.51 19.90 10.76
CA GLU A 7 -3.78 20.33 10.15
C GLU A 7 -4.59 19.08 9.82
N LYS A 8 -5.90 19.10 10.05
CA LYS A 8 -6.78 18.01 9.60
C LYS A 8 -6.69 17.95 8.08
N ILE A 9 -5.70 17.20 7.56
CA ILE A 9 -5.52 17.01 6.12
C ILE A 9 -6.74 16.22 5.67
N MET A 10 -7.62 16.89 4.94
CA MET A 10 -8.80 16.24 4.39
C MET A 10 -8.35 15.22 3.36
N VAL A 11 -8.72 13.96 3.56
CA VAL A 11 -8.41 12.88 2.62
C VAL A 11 -9.10 13.19 1.29
N PRO A 12 -8.38 13.20 0.15
CA PRO A 12 -9.00 13.41 -1.15
C PRO A 12 -10.09 12.37 -1.41
N THR A 13 -11.24 12.80 -1.94
CA THR A 13 -12.38 11.91 -2.24
C THR A 13 -11.99 10.74 -3.14
N GLU A 14 -11.08 10.97 -4.09
CA GLU A 14 -10.58 9.90 -4.97
C GLU A 14 -9.82 8.82 -4.20
N TYR A 15 -9.09 9.20 -3.15
CA TYR A 15 -8.36 8.25 -2.30
C TYR A 15 -9.34 7.44 -1.45
N LEU A 16 -10.39 8.09 -0.94
CA LEU A 16 -11.47 7.40 -0.24
C LEU A 16 -12.16 6.36 -1.13
N ARG A 17 -12.42 6.68 -2.41
CA ARG A 17 -12.96 5.70 -3.37
C ARG A 17 -12.07 4.47 -3.53
N VAL A 18 -10.74 4.64 -3.53
CA VAL A 18 -9.80 3.50 -3.55
C VAL A 18 -9.96 2.64 -2.30
N TYR A 19 -9.99 3.26 -1.12
CA TYR A 19 -10.18 2.56 0.15
C TYR A 19 -11.52 1.82 0.20
N ASP A 20 -12.61 2.49 -0.16
CA ASP A 20 -13.96 1.92 -0.19
C ASP A 20 -14.06 0.74 -1.16
N THR A 21 -13.34 0.80 -2.30
CA THR A 21 -13.28 -0.30 -3.26
C THR A 21 -12.63 -1.54 -2.65
N ILE A 22 -11.59 -1.37 -1.82
CA ILE A 22 -10.91 -2.48 -1.14
C ILE A 22 -11.79 -2.98 0.01
N GLN A 23 -12.33 -2.09 0.84
CA GLN A 23 -13.13 -2.42 2.02
C GLN A 23 -14.43 -3.16 1.65
N ASN A 24 -15.12 -2.70 0.61
CA ASN A 24 -16.42 -3.25 0.21
C ASN A 24 -16.28 -4.43 -0.77
N SER A 25 -15.05 -4.90 -1.04
CA SER A 25 -14.82 -6.08 -1.87
C SER A 25 -15.33 -7.34 -1.17
N LYS A 26 -15.96 -8.23 -1.94
CA LYS A 26 -16.32 -9.58 -1.46
C LYS A 26 -15.10 -10.48 -1.24
N GLU A 27 -13.98 -10.17 -1.88
CA GLU A 27 -12.71 -10.86 -1.71
C GLU A 27 -11.84 -10.13 -0.69
N LYS A 28 -11.24 -10.88 0.23
CA LYS A 28 -10.29 -10.35 1.22
C LYS A 28 -9.10 -9.64 0.56
N TYR A 29 -8.54 -10.23 -0.48
CA TYR A 29 -7.38 -9.70 -1.20
C TYR A 29 -7.78 -9.24 -2.59
N VAL A 30 -7.61 -7.95 -2.88
CA VAL A 30 -8.06 -7.32 -4.12
C VAL A 30 -6.87 -6.92 -4.97
N THR A 31 -6.81 -7.40 -6.21
CA THR A 31 -5.71 -7.09 -7.13
C THR A 31 -5.82 -5.66 -7.65
N LYS A 32 -4.69 -5.09 -8.08
CA LYS A 32 -4.63 -3.75 -8.70
C LYS A 32 -5.54 -3.63 -9.92
N SER A 33 -5.55 -4.65 -10.79
CA SER A 33 -6.41 -4.67 -11.96
C SER A 33 -7.87 -4.62 -11.57
N LYS A 34 -8.27 -5.37 -10.54
CA LYS A 34 -9.65 -5.34 -10.05
C LYS A 34 -10.02 -3.99 -9.43
N ILE A 35 -9.14 -3.40 -8.63
CA ILE A 35 -9.37 -2.05 -8.05
C ILE A 35 -9.54 -1.01 -9.17
N LEU A 36 -8.63 -0.99 -10.15
CA LEU A 36 -8.71 -0.05 -11.28
C LEU A 36 -9.98 -0.25 -12.10
N ASN A 37 -10.31 -1.50 -12.44
CA ASN A 37 -11.54 -1.81 -13.19
C ASN A 37 -12.80 -1.35 -12.44
N LEU A 38 -12.88 -1.56 -11.12
CA LEU A 38 -14.02 -1.12 -10.30
C LEU A 38 -14.12 0.42 -10.19
N LEU A 39 -12.99 1.12 -10.32
CA LEU A 39 -12.95 2.58 -10.35
C LEU A 39 -13.24 3.18 -11.74
N GLY A 40 -13.29 2.35 -12.78
CA GLY A 40 -13.48 2.78 -14.17
C GLY A 40 -12.19 3.15 -14.89
N TYR A 41 -11.03 2.74 -14.37
CA TYR A 41 -9.72 2.99 -14.96
C TYR A 41 -9.23 1.80 -15.77
N GLU A 42 -8.63 2.07 -16.94
CA GLU A 42 -7.91 1.06 -17.71
C GLU A 42 -6.68 0.55 -16.94
N TYR A 43 -6.38 -0.74 -17.08
CA TYR A 43 -5.16 -1.31 -16.53
C TYR A 43 -3.92 -0.97 -17.39
N ASN A 44 -3.24 0.13 -17.06
CA ASN A 44 -1.98 0.54 -17.65
C ASN A 44 -0.95 0.99 -16.59
N SER A 45 0.30 1.23 -17.00
CA SER A 45 1.41 1.53 -16.08
C SER A 45 1.23 2.85 -15.32
N SER A 46 0.62 3.87 -15.94
CA SER A 46 0.32 5.16 -15.32
C SER A 46 -0.72 5.01 -14.22
N ASN A 47 -1.83 4.34 -14.51
CA ASN A 47 -2.90 4.10 -13.53
C ASN A 47 -2.44 3.17 -12.41
N GLU A 48 -1.60 2.17 -12.72
CA GLU A 48 -1.02 1.32 -11.70
C GLU A 48 -0.09 2.10 -10.75
N ARG A 49 0.73 3.01 -11.30
CA ARG A 49 1.61 3.89 -10.51
C ARG A 49 0.78 4.83 -9.63
N TRP A 50 -0.25 5.45 -10.20
CA TRP A 50 -1.18 6.31 -9.46
C TRP A 50 -1.83 5.54 -8.30
N LEU A 51 -2.37 4.35 -8.55
CA LEU A 51 -3.00 3.53 -7.51
C LEU A 51 -2.03 3.18 -6.38
N ARG A 52 -0.79 2.78 -6.70
CA ARG A 52 0.24 2.50 -5.70
C ARG A 52 0.53 3.72 -4.83
N ASN A 53 0.69 4.89 -5.45
CA ASN A 53 0.96 6.14 -4.73
C ASN A 53 -0.22 6.55 -3.85
N THR A 54 -1.45 6.41 -4.34
CA THR A 54 -2.68 6.69 -3.58
C THR A 54 -2.76 5.79 -2.34
N ILE A 55 -2.51 4.49 -2.48
CA ILE A 55 -2.50 3.55 -1.35
C ILE A 55 -1.37 3.89 -0.36
N SER A 56 -0.17 4.22 -0.83
CA SER A 56 0.92 4.64 0.04
C SER A 56 0.54 5.87 0.87
N LYS A 57 -0.04 6.91 0.25
CA LYS A 57 -0.50 8.10 0.99
C LYS A 57 -1.60 7.77 1.98
N LEU A 58 -2.57 6.94 1.60
CA LEU A 58 -3.61 6.44 2.52
C LEU A 58 -3.01 5.83 3.78
N ILE A 59 -1.94 5.05 3.65
CA ILE A 59 -1.25 4.42 4.78
C ILE A 59 -0.40 5.45 5.55
N ASP A 60 0.53 6.11 4.86
CA ASP A 60 1.62 6.88 5.48
C ASP A 60 1.16 8.23 6.02
N ASP A 61 0.30 8.93 5.25
CA ASP A 61 -0.15 10.29 5.58
C ASP A 61 -1.44 10.27 6.38
N TYR A 62 -2.34 9.33 6.07
CA TYR A 62 -3.71 9.30 6.60
C TYR A 62 -4.00 8.13 7.56
N GLY A 63 -3.08 7.18 7.74
CA GLY A 63 -3.21 6.11 8.73
C GLY A 63 -4.25 5.03 8.42
N TYR A 64 -4.63 4.85 7.16
CA TYR A 64 -5.59 3.82 6.78
C TYR A 64 -5.00 2.40 6.88
N PRO A 65 -5.76 1.42 7.39
CA PRO A 65 -5.27 0.09 7.70
C PRO A 65 -5.20 -0.81 6.45
N ILE A 66 -4.37 -0.45 5.47
CA ILE A 66 -4.25 -1.22 4.21
C ILE A 66 -2.98 -2.07 4.25
N GLY A 67 -3.16 -3.38 4.09
CA GLY A 67 -2.08 -4.35 3.89
C GLY A 67 -1.88 -4.71 2.43
N CYS A 68 -0.73 -5.30 2.10
CA CYS A 68 -0.45 -5.89 0.79
C CYS A 68 0.16 -7.28 0.94
N SER A 69 -0.23 -8.20 0.07
CA SER A 69 0.32 -9.54 0.00
C SER A 69 0.65 -9.93 -1.44
N TYR A 70 1.75 -10.69 -1.58
CA TYR A 70 2.30 -11.16 -2.85
C TYR A 70 2.19 -12.68 -3.02
N LYS A 71 1.66 -13.40 -2.03
CA LYS A 71 1.48 -14.86 -2.12
C LYS A 71 0.45 -15.20 -3.18
N LYS A 72 0.65 -16.31 -3.91
CA LYS A 72 -0.16 -16.69 -5.08
C LYS A 72 -1.68 -16.68 -4.84
N HIS A 73 -2.14 -17.17 -3.69
CA HIS A 73 -3.56 -17.26 -3.32
C HIS A 73 -4.06 -16.10 -2.44
N GLU A 74 -3.17 -15.18 -2.06
CA GLU A 74 -3.48 -14.03 -1.20
C GLU A 74 -2.99 -12.73 -1.87
N ARG A 75 -2.99 -12.67 -3.21
CA ARG A 75 -2.34 -11.59 -3.94
C ARG A 75 -3.25 -10.37 -4.02
N GLY A 76 -2.78 -9.24 -3.52
CA GLY A 76 -3.50 -7.96 -3.61
C GLY A 76 -3.39 -7.10 -2.36
N TYR A 77 -4.22 -6.06 -2.33
CA TYR A 77 -4.43 -5.21 -1.16
C TYR A 77 -5.60 -5.73 -0.33
N TYR A 78 -5.57 -5.51 0.97
CA TYR A 78 -6.60 -5.93 1.90
C TYR A 78 -6.72 -4.94 3.05
N ILE A 79 -7.87 -4.92 3.72
CA ILE A 79 -8.04 -4.15 4.96
C ILE A 79 -7.53 -4.99 6.12
N ILE A 80 -6.62 -4.44 6.90
CA ILE A 80 -6.12 -5.02 8.15
C ILE A 80 -7.20 -4.87 9.21
N THR A 81 -7.67 -5.99 9.73
CA THR A 81 -8.75 -6.07 10.73
C THR A 81 -8.30 -6.74 12.02
N THR A 82 -7.14 -7.42 12.00
CA THR A 82 -6.59 -8.15 13.15
C THR A 82 -5.16 -7.73 13.46
N GLU A 83 -4.74 -7.89 14.72
CA GLU A 83 -3.34 -7.63 15.10
C GLU A 83 -2.37 -8.59 14.39
N GLN A 84 -2.79 -9.84 14.13
CA GLN A 84 -1.98 -10.79 13.37
C GLN A 84 -1.69 -10.29 11.94
N GLU A 85 -2.70 -9.76 11.25
CA GLU A 85 -2.54 -9.17 9.92
C GLU A 85 -1.62 -7.95 9.94
N LYS A 86 -1.77 -7.09 10.95
CA LYS A 86 -0.90 -5.93 11.15
C LYS A 86 0.56 -6.36 11.34
N GLN A 87 0.82 -7.31 12.24
CA GLN A 87 2.16 -7.83 12.47
C GLN A 87 2.75 -8.48 11.21
N GLN A 88 1.93 -9.23 10.46
CA GLN A 88 2.36 -9.82 9.21
C GLN A 88 2.70 -8.77 8.14
N ALA A 89 1.91 -7.71 8.02
CA ALA A 89 2.17 -6.59 7.12
C ALA A 89 3.48 -5.87 7.49
N MET A 90 3.68 -5.57 8.78
CA MET A 90 4.91 -4.97 9.29
C MET A 90 6.14 -5.83 8.99
N GLN A 91 6.06 -7.15 9.23
CA GLN A 91 7.15 -8.08 8.93
C GLN A 91 7.47 -8.13 7.43
N ASN A 92 6.47 -8.08 6.56
CA ASN A 92 6.67 -8.07 5.12
C ASN A 92 7.41 -6.80 4.67
N ILE A 93 7.02 -5.63 5.18
CA ILE A 93 7.69 -4.36 4.89
C ILE A 93 9.14 -4.39 5.40
N LYS A 94 9.37 -4.87 6.63
CA LYS A 94 10.72 -5.00 7.19
C LYS A 94 11.62 -5.87 6.31
N LYS A 95 11.14 -7.03 5.86
CA LYS A 95 11.91 -7.90 4.95
C LYS A 95 12.28 -7.21 3.63
N LEU A 96 11.38 -6.40 3.08
CA LEU A 96 11.65 -5.63 1.85
C LEU A 96 12.67 -4.52 2.09
N ALA A 97 12.60 -3.84 3.24
CA ALA A 97 13.59 -2.84 3.65
C ALA A 97 14.97 -3.47 3.84
N ASP A 98 15.04 -4.60 4.55
CA ASP A 98 16.29 -5.35 4.77
C ASP A 98 16.90 -5.80 3.43
N GLY A 99 16.07 -6.30 2.50
CA GLY A 99 16.50 -6.69 1.16
C GLY A 99 17.03 -5.50 0.34
N SER A 100 16.36 -4.34 0.44
CA SER A 100 16.78 -3.10 -0.21
C SER A 100 18.12 -2.60 0.35
N MET A 101 18.30 -2.66 1.67
CA MET A 101 19.54 -2.27 2.33
C MET A 101 20.71 -3.18 1.93
N LYS A 102 20.49 -4.50 1.86
CA LYS A 102 21.50 -5.45 1.35
C LYS A 102 21.95 -5.11 -0.08
N ARG A 103 21.01 -4.74 -0.95
CA ARG A 103 21.32 -4.35 -2.33
C ARG A 103 22.09 -3.03 -2.36
N TYR A 104 21.69 -2.06 -1.55
CA TYR A 104 22.41 -0.78 -1.41
C TYR A 104 23.87 -0.99 -0.98
N GLU A 105 24.12 -1.82 0.02
CA GLU A 105 25.48 -2.14 0.47
C GLU A 105 26.30 -2.91 -0.57
N ALA A 106 25.67 -3.75 -1.41
CA ALA A 106 26.35 -4.39 -2.53
C ALA A 106 26.78 -3.37 -3.60
N LEU A 107 25.93 -2.38 -3.90
CA LEU A 107 26.23 -1.33 -4.88
C LEU A 107 27.43 -0.47 -4.47
N LYS A 108 27.61 -0.18 -3.16
CA LYS A 108 28.77 0.56 -2.65
C LYS A 108 30.12 -0.11 -2.93
N ARG A 109 30.14 -1.43 -3.16
CA ARG A 109 31.36 -2.22 -3.37
C ARG A 109 31.75 -2.34 -4.84
N ILE A 110 30.93 -1.80 -5.74
CA ILE A 110 31.21 -1.80 -7.18
C ILE A 110 32.17 -0.63 -7.44
N GLU A 111 33.36 -0.94 -7.95
CA GLU A 111 34.28 0.08 -8.51
C GLU A 111 33.83 0.40 -9.94
N ILE A 112 33.75 1.70 -10.27
CA ILE A 112 33.41 2.24 -11.60
C ILE A 112 34.49 3.25 -11.98
#